data_AF-A0A9D5UKG9-F1
#
_entry.id   AF-A0A9D5UKG9-F1
#
_cell.length_a   1.000
_cell.length_b   1.000
_cell.length_c   1.000
_cell.angle_alpha   90.00
_cell.angle_beta   90.00
_cell.angle_gamma   90.00
#
_symmetry.space_group_name_H-M   'P 1'
#
loop_
_entity.id
_entity.type
_entity.pdbx_description
1 polymer ?
#
loop_
_entity_poly.entity_id
_entity_poly.type
_entity_poly.pdbx_seq_one_letter_code
_entity_poly.pdbx_strand_id
1 'polypeptide(L)'
;MSKNNQTPSDTADILIEIGCEELPAAELYQLIDDFASQIEADLEKAQLTFKEINKFATPRRLALVVRKLQTSQKDREIDRRGPSVKAAYQEDDKSKPTQAAIGFAQSCGIEVEKLTSISTDKGEYLSAKVTINGLHINQLLPSMLNSIIPKLTTGRTMRWDDTLINATSSTNFVRPVRWLLALVDQQILEWEMFGLRAGNESYGHRFMNEYSGDKPIKIKHADDYEDVLLKQGNVIADIAKRKEMISQSVEGLSKKAGYSVSEKFTDDLLDELAAITEFPVGYLGEFDKEYLKLPNEVLESVLIKSQRYIPLMDASVDASVDISAKMSPKFIFIANIDSKDAQLLIEGNQAVVRPRLADASFFYQQDLSKTLESRLEQLEKVTFVQQLGSVENKAY
;
A
#
# COMPACT_ATOMS: atom_id res chain seq x y z
N MET A 1 -7.38 -9.86 -43.13
CA MET A 1 -7.44 -10.22 -41.69
C MET A 1 -6.24 -11.11 -41.39
N SER A 2 -5.07 -10.53 -41.13
CA SER A 2 -3.91 -11.29 -40.66
C SER A 2 -4.10 -11.55 -39.17
N LYS A 3 -4.29 -12.82 -38.80
CA LYS A 3 -4.09 -13.26 -37.41
C LYS A 3 -2.60 -13.10 -37.12
N ASN A 4 -2.26 -12.12 -36.28
CA ASN A 4 -0.94 -12.02 -35.67
C ASN A 4 -0.76 -13.22 -34.75
N ASN A 5 -0.21 -14.31 -35.27
CA ASN A 5 0.40 -15.35 -34.43
C ASN A 5 1.79 -14.83 -34.01
N GLN A 6 1.81 -13.93 -33.03
CA GLN A 6 3.00 -13.77 -32.21
C GLN A 6 3.10 -15.03 -31.36
N THR A 7 4.22 -15.73 -31.46
CA THR A 7 4.63 -16.76 -30.50
C THR A 7 4.45 -16.16 -29.10
N PRO A 8 3.70 -16.79 -28.18
CA PRO A 8 3.53 -16.24 -26.85
C PRO A 8 4.92 -16.05 -26.24
N SER A 9 5.21 -14.82 -25.82
CA SER A 9 6.43 -14.52 -25.10
C SER A 9 6.46 -15.37 -23.83
N ASP A 10 7.62 -15.97 -23.52
CA ASP A 10 7.81 -16.76 -22.29
C ASP A 10 7.64 -15.88 -21.03
N THR A 11 7.62 -14.56 -21.18
CA THR A 11 7.39 -13.58 -20.12
C THR A 11 6.36 -12.53 -20.52
N ALA A 12 5.61 -12.00 -19.55
CA ALA A 12 4.64 -10.91 -19.71
C ALA A 12 4.79 -9.87 -18.59
N ASP A 13 4.36 -8.63 -18.83
CA ASP A 13 4.23 -7.62 -17.78
C ASP A 13 2.84 -7.70 -17.14
N ILE A 14 2.77 -7.74 -15.82
CA ILE A 14 1.52 -7.87 -15.07
C ILE A 14 1.23 -6.58 -14.35
N LEU A 15 0.02 -6.06 -14.48
CA LEU A 15 -0.46 -4.94 -13.71
C LEU A 15 -1.63 -5.40 -12.84
N ILE A 16 -1.56 -5.16 -11.54
CA ILE A 16 -2.66 -5.32 -10.60
C ILE A 16 -2.87 -3.99 -9.87
N GLU A 17 -4.08 -3.46 -9.88
CA GLU A 17 -4.48 -2.30 -9.08
C GLU A 17 -5.77 -2.61 -8.30
N ILE A 18 -5.75 -2.22 -7.03
CA ILE A 18 -6.88 -2.21 -6.11
C ILE A 18 -7.22 -0.75 -5.85
N GLY A 19 -8.29 -0.28 -6.47
CA GLY A 19 -8.82 1.05 -6.25
C GLY A 19 -9.80 1.09 -5.10
N CYS A 20 -9.67 2.07 -4.22
CA CYS A 20 -10.48 2.17 -3.01
C CYS A 20 -10.74 3.61 -2.57
N GLU A 21 -11.55 3.77 -1.53
CA GLU A 21 -11.65 5.05 -0.81
C GLU A 21 -10.37 5.35 -0.02
N GLU A 22 -10.24 6.61 0.42
CA GLU A 22 -9.05 7.17 1.08
C GLU A 22 -8.45 6.26 2.17
N LEU A 23 -7.31 5.66 1.86
CA LEU A 23 -6.46 4.88 2.75
C LEU A 23 -5.85 5.76 3.83
N PRO A 24 -5.68 5.26 5.06
CA PRO A 24 -4.94 5.97 6.10
C PRO A 24 -3.48 6.18 5.68
N ALA A 25 -2.99 7.42 5.76
CA ALA A 25 -1.62 7.77 5.37
C ALA A 25 -0.55 6.94 6.11
N ALA A 26 -0.75 6.74 7.41
CA ALA A 26 0.15 5.98 8.27
C ALA A 26 0.27 4.49 7.89
N GLU A 27 -0.70 3.97 7.13
CA GLU A 27 -0.77 2.56 6.76
C GLU A 27 -0.36 2.32 5.30
N LEU A 28 -0.36 3.35 4.47
CA LEU A 28 -0.19 3.23 3.01
C LEU A 28 1.13 2.54 2.62
N TYR A 29 2.24 2.93 3.24
CA TYR A 29 3.57 2.37 2.97
C TYR A 29 3.63 0.88 3.35
N GLN A 30 3.16 0.55 4.55
CA GLN A 30 3.11 -0.82 5.02
C GLN A 30 2.25 -1.69 4.10
N LEU A 31 1.07 -1.19 3.68
CA LEU A 31 0.16 -1.93 2.80
C LEU A 31 0.77 -2.24 1.43
N ILE A 32 1.44 -1.28 0.79
CA ILE A 32 2.06 -1.52 -0.52
C ILE A 32 3.29 -2.42 -0.42
N ASP A 33 4.06 -2.31 0.66
CA ASP A 33 5.23 -3.15 0.91
C ASP A 33 4.82 -4.60 1.23
N ASP A 34 3.79 -4.79 2.04
CA ASP A 34 3.22 -6.11 2.32
C ASP A 34 2.63 -6.75 1.07
N PHE A 35 1.93 -5.95 0.25
CA PHE A 35 1.36 -6.44 -1.01
C PHE A 35 2.45 -6.92 -1.96
N ALA A 36 3.50 -6.12 -2.16
CA ALA A 36 4.62 -6.48 -3.01
C ALA A 36 5.36 -7.72 -2.49
N SER A 37 5.70 -7.74 -1.19
CA SER A 37 6.46 -8.83 -0.56
C SER A 37 5.71 -10.15 -0.59
N GLN A 38 4.39 -10.12 -0.38
CA GLN A 38 3.58 -11.33 -0.39
C GLN A 38 3.37 -11.87 -1.82
N ILE A 39 3.23 -10.98 -2.81
CA ILE A 39 3.19 -11.38 -4.23
C ILE A 39 4.52 -11.99 -4.65
N GLU A 40 5.63 -11.36 -4.30
CA GLU A 40 6.98 -11.88 -4.53
C GLU A 40 7.14 -13.29 -3.96
N ALA A 41 6.80 -13.48 -2.67
CA ALA A 41 6.89 -14.78 -2.01
C ALA A 41 6.03 -15.86 -2.69
N ASP A 42 4.81 -15.52 -3.14
CA ASP A 42 3.93 -16.46 -3.83
C ASP A 42 4.46 -16.82 -5.23
N LEU A 43 5.03 -15.86 -5.96
CA LEU A 43 5.68 -16.09 -7.26
C LEU A 43 6.94 -16.97 -7.12
N GLU A 44 7.77 -16.72 -6.11
CA GLU A 44 8.94 -17.54 -5.80
C GLU A 44 8.56 -18.96 -5.41
N LYS A 45 7.53 -19.12 -4.56
CA LYS A 45 6.98 -20.43 -4.19
C LYS A 45 6.44 -21.18 -5.41
N ALA A 46 5.86 -20.45 -6.36
CA ALA A 46 5.45 -20.99 -7.65
C ALA A 46 6.64 -21.28 -8.58
N GLN A 47 7.87 -20.92 -8.22
CA GLN A 47 9.08 -21.04 -9.03
C GLN A 47 8.95 -20.32 -10.39
N LEU A 48 8.29 -19.16 -10.38
CA LEU A 48 8.22 -18.26 -11.52
C LEU A 48 9.33 -17.21 -11.40
N THR A 49 9.97 -16.88 -12.52
CA THR A 49 10.99 -15.83 -12.58
C THR A 49 10.37 -14.53 -13.05
N PHE A 50 10.84 -13.40 -12.53
CA PHE A 50 10.45 -12.04 -12.94
C PHE A 50 11.65 -11.11 -12.82
N LYS A 51 11.58 -9.93 -13.43
CA LYS A 51 12.68 -8.95 -13.41
C LYS A 51 12.62 -8.05 -12.17
N GLU A 52 11.47 -7.45 -11.93
CA GLU A 52 11.26 -6.48 -10.84
C GLU A 52 9.76 -6.32 -10.57
N ILE A 53 9.44 -5.82 -9.37
CA ILE A 53 8.08 -5.41 -8.98
C ILE A 53 8.11 -3.92 -8.68
N ASN A 54 7.46 -3.13 -9.54
CA ASN A 54 7.27 -1.71 -9.32
C ASN A 54 6.05 -1.48 -8.43
N LYS A 55 6.23 -0.70 -7.37
CA LYS A 55 5.21 -0.39 -6.36
C LYS A 55 4.62 0.98 -6.63
N PHE A 56 3.29 1.05 -6.63
CA PHE A 56 2.55 2.30 -6.74
C PHE A 56 1.49 2.33 -5.66
N ALA A 57 1.39 3.45 -4.95
CA ALA A 57 0.36 3.61 -3.94
C ALA A 57 -0.05 5.06 -3.89
N THR A 58 -1.33 5.34 -3.70
CA THR A 58 -1.84 6.69 -3.47
C THR A 58 -2.93 6.62 -2.42
N PRO A 59 -3.48 7.73 -1.92
CA PRO A 59 -4.62 7.66 -1.00
C PRO A 59 -5.75 6.76 -1.47
N ARG A 60 -5.95 6.57 -2.78
CA ARG A 60 -7.08 5.80 -3.32
C ARG A 60 -6.69 4.52 -4.07
N ARG A 61 -5.43 4.10 -4.04
CA ARG A 61 -5.01 2.89 -4.77
C ARG A 61 -3.77 2.22 -4.20
N LEU A 62 -3.71 0.91 -4.34
CA LEU A 62 -2.49 0.11 -4.26
C LEU A 62 -2.32 -0.60 -5.60
N ALA A 63 -1.15 -0.52 -6.21
CA ALA A 63 -0.90 -1.17 -7.49
C ALA A 63 0.53 -1.70 -7.61
N LEU A 64 0.67 -2.83 -8.29
CA LEU A 64 1.93 -3.46 -8.61
C LEU A 64 2.04 -3.66 -10.11
N VAL A 65 3.22 -3.35 -10.66
CA VAL A 65 3.61 -3.79 -12.00
C VAL A 65 4.76 -4.79 -11.88
N VAL A 66 4.50 -6.06 -12.18
CA VAL A 66 5.51 -7.11 -12.22
C VAL A 66 6.07 -7.19 -13.64
N ARG A 67 7.35 -6.90 -13.81
CA ARG A 67 7.99 -6.85 -15.12
C ARG A 67 8.57 -8.20 -15.52
N LYS A 68 8.36 -8.59 -16.78
CA LYS A 68 8.89 -9.81 -17.39
C LYS A 68 8.64 -11.06 -16.56
N LEU A 69 7.43 -11.23 -16.03
CA LEU A 69 7.02 -12.41 -15.31
C LEU A 69 6.89 -13.59 -16.27
N GLN A 70 7.55 -14.70 -15.96
CA GLN A 70 7.39 -15.96 -16.66
C GLN A 70 5.91 -16.40 -16.73
N THR A 71 5.40 -16.66 -17.94
CA THR A 71 3.94 -16.85 -18.17
C THR A 71 3.42 -18.22 -17.75
N SER A 72 4.29 -19.22 -17.58
CA SER A 72 3.88 -20.56 -17.14
C SER A 72 4.94 -21.19 -16.26
N GLN A 73 4.53 -21.99 -15.28
CA GLN A 73 5.46 -22.84 -14.54
C GLN A 73 6.08 -23.88 -15.47
N LYS A 74 7.29 -24.32 -15.13
CA LYS A 74 7.87 -25.49 -15.79
C LYS A 74 7.15 -26.75 -15.33
N ASP A 75 7.01 -27.70 -16.24
CA ASP A 75 6.55 -29.05 -15.89
C ASP A 75 7.51 -29.67 -14.87
N ARG A 76 6.95 -30.45 -13.94
CA ARG A 76 7.73 -31.14 -12.91
C ARG A 76 7.50 -32.62 -13.00
N GLU A 77 8.59 -33.39 -13.02
CA GLU A 77 8.50 -34.83 -12.80
C GLU A 77 8.44 -35.12 -11.31
N ILE A 78 7.45 -35.89 -10.89
CA ILE A 78 7.38 -36.45 -9.54
C ILE A 78 7.37 -37.97 -9.60
N ASP A 79 8.06 -38.59 -8.66
CA ASP A 79 7.96 -40.04 -8.43
C ASP A 79 6.74 -40.32 -7.55
N ARG A 80 5.68 -40.83 -8.15
CA ARG A 80 4.49 -41.25 -7.41
C ARG A 80 4.68 -42.70 -6.99
N ARG A 81 4.62 -42.95 -5.68
CA ARG A 81 4.71 -44.30 -5.11
C ARG A 81 3.36 -45.01 -5.17
N GLY A 82 3.38 -46.23 -5.68
CA GLY A 82 2.25 -47.12 -5.81
C GLY A 82 2.21 -48.24 -4.75
N PRO A 83 1.43 -49.31 -4.99
CA PRO A 83 1.34 -50.46 -4.08
C PRO A 83 2.67 -51.21 -3.95
N SER A 84 2.80 -52.04 -2.92
CA SER A 84 3.97 -52.91 -2.77
C SER A 84 4.04 -53.91 -3.94
N VAL A 85 5.25 -54.34 -4.33
CA VAL A 85 5.42 -55.30 -5.43
C VAL A 85 4.64 -56.59 -5.16
N LYS A 86 4.55 -57.02 -3.90
CA LYS A 86 3.74 -58.18 -3.47
C LYS A 86 2.23 -58.00 -3.70
N ALA A 87 1.72 -56.78 -3.56
CA ALA A 87 0.31 -56.48 -3.80
C ALA A 87 0.02 -56.15 -5.28
N ALA A 88 1.07 -55.89 -6.06
CA ALA A 88 0.96 -55.46 -7.45
C ALA A 88 0.92 -56.61 -8.46
N TYR A 89 1.46 -57.78 -8.12
CA TYR A 89 1.50 -58.97 -8.98
C TYR A 89 0.94 -60.19 -8.25
N GLN A 90 0.37 -61.14 -8.99
CA GLN A 90 -0.05 -62.42 -8.41
C GLN A 90 1.18 -63.22 -7.95
N GLU A 91 1.05 -64.00 -6.86
CA GLU A 91 2.17 -64.61 -6.11
C GLU A 91 3.16 -65.43 -6.96
N ASP A 92 2.75 -65.92 -8.14
CA ASP A 92 3.55 -66.79 -9.01
C ASP A 92 3.86 -66.22 -10.40
N ASP A 93 3.42 -65.00 -10.74
CA ASP A 93 3.59 -64.47 -12.09
C ASP A 93 3.67 -62.93 -12.16
N LYS A 94 4.89 -62.40 -12.34
CA LYS A 94 5.14 -60.97 -12.54
C LYS A 94 4.57 -60.42 -13.87
N SER A 95 4.09 -61.29 -14.78
CA SER A 95 3.39 -60.86 -16.00
C SER A 95 1.89 -60.63 -15.79
N LYS A 96 1.34 -60.96 -14.62
CA LYS A 96 -0.08 -60.77 -14.27
C LYS A 96 -0.28 -59.70 -13.21
N PRO A 97 -0.44 -58.43 -13.62
CA PRO A 97 -0.69 -57.35 -12.68
C PRO A 97 -2.06 -57.47 -12.03
N THR A 98 -2.14 -57.12 -10.74
CA THR A 98 -3.40 -57.05 -10.01
C THR A 98 -4.18 -55.79 -10.38
N GLN A 99 -5.47 -55.73 -10.01
CA GLN A 99 -6.29 -54.53 -10.21
C GLN A 99 -5.69 -53.29 -9.55
N ALA A 100 -4.94 -53.45 -8.45
CA ALA A 100 -4.25 -52.36 -7.77
C ALA A 100 -3.11 -51.78 -8.61
N ALA A 101 -2.32 -52.62 -9.29
CA ALA A 101 -1.26 -52.16 -10.20
C ALA A 101 -1.83 -51.50 -11.46
N ILE A 102 -2.89 -52.09 -12.04
CA ILE A 102 -3.59 -51.55 -13.22
C ILE A 102 -4.21 -50.18 -12.89
N GLY A 103 -4.95 -50.09 -11.78
CA GLY A 103 -5.57 -48.83 -11.35
C GLY A 103 -4.53 -47.76 -11.02
N PHE A 104 -3.39 -48.14 -10.43
CA PHE A 104 -2.30 -47.22 -10.17
C PHE A 104 -1.67 -46.67 -11.46
N ALA A 105 -1.32 -47.53 -12.42
CA ALA A 105 -0.80 -47.15 -13.73
C ALA A 105 -1.78 -46.21 -14.48
N GLN A 106 -3.06 -46.57 -14.53
CA GLN A 106 -4.12 -45.72 -15.12
C GLN A 106 -4.20 -44.35 -14.45
N SER A 107 -4.13 -44.30 -13.11
CA SER A 107 -4.14 -43.03 -12.36
C SER A 107 -2.90 -42.16 -12.59
N CYS A 108 -1.84 -42.74 -13.16
CA CYS A 108 -0.60 -42.06 -13.53
C CYS A 108 -0.50 -41.81 -15.04
N GLY A 109 -1.51 -42.19 -15.83
CA GLY A 109 -1.54 -42.01 -17.28
C GLY A 109 -0.52 -42.85 -18.06
N ILE A 110 0.01 -43.92 -17.47
CA ILE A 110 1.02 -44.79 -18.09
C ILE A 110 0.54 -46.25 -18.13
N GLU A 111 1.21 -47.06 -18.95
CA GLU A 111 0.99 -48.50 -19.02
C GLU A 111 1.66 -49.21 -17.83
N VAL A 112 1.14 -50.38 -17.44
CA VAL A 112 1.65 -51.13 -16.28
C VAL A 112 3.10 -51.58 -16.49
N GLU A 113 3.49 -51.87 -17.73
CA GLU A 113 4.85 -52.26 -18.09
C GLU A 113 5.88 -51.13 -17.88
N LYS A 114 5.43 -49.87 -17.81
CA LYS A 114 6.30 -48.69 -17.59
C LYS A 114 6.50 -48.38 -16.10
N LEU A 115 5.86 -49.12 -15.20
CA LEU A 115 6.08 -48.99 -13.77
C LEU A 115 7.47 -49.49 -13.40
N THR A 116 8.13 -48.77 -12.49
CA THR A 116 9.45 -49.16 -11.94
C THR A 116 9.30 -49.61 -10.50
N SER A 117 10.24 -50.37 -9.96
CA SER A 117 10.24 -50.76 -8.54
C SER A 117 11.29 -49.98 -7.77
N ILE A 118 10.91 -49.42 -6.61
CA ILE A 118 11.79 -48.73 -5.67
C ILE A 118 11.90 -49.53 -4.38
N SER A 119 13.13 -49.74 -3.91
CA SER A 119 13.41 -50.39 -2.63
C SER A 119 13.42 -49.37 -1.50
N THR A 120 12.65 -49.63 -0.45
CA THR A 120 12.61 -48.81 0.78
C THR A 120 12.82 -49.71 2.00
N ASP A 121 13.10 -49.13 3.16
CA ASP A 121 13.25 -49.86 4.43
C ASP A 121 11.99 -50.68 4.81
N LYS A 122 10.84 -50.37 4.20
CA LYS A 122 9.56 -51.05 4.40
C LYS A 122 9.21 -52.05 3.29
N GLY A 123 10.13 -52.34 2.36
CA GLY A 123 9.97 -53.26 1.24
C GLY A 123 10.00 -52.60 -0.14
N GLU A 124 9.82 -53.40 -1.20
CA GLU A 124 9.74 -52.93 -2.59
C GLU A 124 8.33 -52.45 -2.95
N TYR A 125 8.26 -51.26 -3.57
CA TYR A 125 7.03 -50.63 -4.04
C TYR A 125 7.13 -50.29 -5.52
N LEU A 126 6.01 -50.32 -6.23
CA LEU A 126 5.95 -49.75 -7.57
C LEU A 126 6.04 -48.22 -7.50
N SER A 127 6.60 -47.62 -8.55
CA SER A 127 6.77 -46.18 -8.74
C SER A 127 6.50 -45.82 -10.18
N ALA A 128 5.87 -44.67 -10.38
CA ALA A 128 5.63 -44.06 -11.67
C ALA A 128 6.25 -42.66 -11.68
N LYS A 129 7.06 -42.36 -12.70
CA LYS A 129 7.40 -40.97 -13.02
C LYS A 129 6.20 -40.32 -13.68
N VAL A 130 5.60 -39.36 -12.99
CA VAL A 130 4.44 -38.61 -13.49
C VAL A 130 4.88 -37.18 -13.73
N THR A 131 4.65 -36.70 -14.94
CA THR A 131 4.83 -35.29 -15.28
C THR A 131 3.59 -34.52 -14.85
N ILE A 132 3.77 -33.58 -13.92
CA ILE A 132 2.77 -32.58 -13.57
C ILE A 132 3.02 -31.37 -14.47
N ASN A 133 2.06 -31.08 -15.34
CA ASN A 133 2.12 -29.89 -16.18
C ASN A 133 2.11 -28.63 -15.32
N GLY A 134 2.98 -27.68 -15.64
CA GLY A 134 2.98 -26.37 -15.00
C GLY A 134 1.68 -25.61 -15.26
N LEU A 135 1.30 -24.73 -14.33
CA LEU A 135 0.14 -23.86 -14.50
C LEU A 135 0.54 -22.54 -15.17
N HIS A 136 -0.35 -22.02 -16.01
CA HIS A 136 -0.22 -20.69 -16.60
C HIS A 136 -0.54 -19.61 -15.55
N ILE A 137 0.09 -18.44 -15.63
CA ILE A 137 -0.12 -17.34 -14.67
C ILE A 137 -1.58 -16.89 -14.54
N ASN A 138 -2.37 -17.00 -15.61
CA ASN A 138 -3.81 -16.71 -15.59
C ASN A 138 -4.59 -17.60 -14.61
N GLN A 139 -4.08 -18.77 -14.26
CA GLN A 139 -4.69 -19.67 -13.26
C GLN A 139 -4.11 -19.45 -11.86
N LEU A 140 -2.84 -19.04 -11.78
CA LEU A 140 -2.12 -18.85 -10.54
C LEU A 140 -2.44 -17.51 -9.86
N LEU A 141 -2.38 -16.41 -10.61
CA LEU A 141 -2.51 -15.06 -10.08
C LEU A 141 -3.84 -14.82 -9.36
N PRO A 142 -5.02 -15.22 -9.88
CA PRO A 142 -6.27 -15.03 -9.13
C PRO A 142 -6.27 -15.74 -7.77
N SER A 143 -5.70 -16.94 -7.70
CA SER A 143 -5.59 -17.70 -6.45
C SER A 143 -4.64 -17.05 -5.45
N MET A 144 -3.51 -16.50 -5.93
CA MET A 144 -2.57 -15.73 -5.12
C MET A 144 -3.26 -14.48 -4.57
N LEU A 145 -3.85 -13.65 -5.44
CA LEU A 145 -4.53 -12.41 -5.06
C LEU A 145 -5.63 -12.63 -4.02
N ASN A 146 -6.45 -13.68 -4.20
CA ASN A 146 -7.49 -14.06 -3.25
C ASN A 146 -6.94 -14.49 -1.89
N SER A 147 -5.69 -14.98 -1.81
CA SER A 147 -5.02 -15.30 -0.55
C SER A 147 -4.35 -14.10 0.11
N ILE A 148 -3.87 -13.15 -0.69
CA ILE A 148 -3.02 -12.04 -0.25
C ILE A 148 -3.87 -10.87 0.24
N ILE A 149 -4.79 -10.42 -0.59
CA ILE A 149 -5.54 -9.17 -0.34
C ILE A 149 -6.30 -9.18 0.99
N PRO A 150 -6.94 -10.29 1.45
CA PRO A 150 -7.60 -10.31 2.75
C PRO A 150 -6.66 -10.18 3.95
N LYS A 151 -5.36 -10.39 3.75
CA LYS A 151 -4.29 -10.27 4.76
C LYS A 151 -3.64 -8.89 4.76
N LEU A 152 -3.94 -8.03 3.79
CA LEU A 152 -3.50 -6.63 3.75
C LEU A 152 -4.28 -5.82 4.79
N THR A 153 -4.02 -6.11 6.06
CA THR A 153 -4.75 -5.57 7.19
C THR A 153 -3.79 -4.85 8.11
N THR A 154 -3.94 -3.53 8.15
CA THR A 154 -3.28 -2.65 9.10
C THR A 154 -4.36 -2.08 10.02
N GLY A 155 -4.23 -2.25 11.34
CA GLY A 155 -5.19 -1.70 12.29
C GLY A 155 -6.62 -2.29 12.21
N ARG A 156 -7.64 -1.42 12.12
CA ARG A 156 -9.06 -1.81 12.14
C ARG A 156 -9.58 -2.09 10.73
N THR A 157 -10.03 -3.31 10.47
CA THR A 157 -10.56 -3.73 9.16
C THR A 157 -12.06 -3.50 9.03
N MET A 158 -12.54 -3.31 7.79
CA MET A 158 -13.97 -3.37 7.47
C MET A 158 -14.31 -4.76 6.94
N ARG A 159 -15.33 -5.39 7.53
CA ARG A 159 -15.88 -6.66 7.05
C ARG A 159 -16.90 -6.37 5.94
N TRP A 160 -16.76 -7.04 4.81
CA TRP A 160 -17.73 -6.97 3.72
C TRP A 160 -18.78 -8.06 3.86
N ASP A 161 -20.01 -7.74 3.46
CA ASP A 161 -21.15 -8.63 3.55
C ASP A 161 -21.03 -9.79 2.55
N ASP A 162 -21.06 -11.01 3.07
CA ASP A 162 -20.97 -12.27 2.34
C ASP A 162 -22.23 -12.54 1.50
N THR A 163 -23.33 -11.81 1.71
CA THR A 163 -24.62 -12.08 1.05
C THR A 163 -24.75 -11.49 -0.36
N LEU A 164 -23.82 -10.63 -0.79
CA LEU A 164 -23.80 -10.07 -2.16
C LEU A 164 -22.89 -10.83 -3.12
N ILE A 165 -22.25 -11.91 -2.67
CA ILE A 165 -21.24 -12.64 -3.43
C ILE A 165 -21.45 -14.14 -3.20
N ASN A 166 -21.25 -14.99 -4.21
CA ASN A 166 -21.03 -16.43 -4.00
C ASN A 166 -19.65 -16.67 -3.33
N ALA A 167 -19.35 -15.93 -2.26
CA ALA A 167 -18.11 -16.02 -1.50
C ALA A 167 -18.35 -16.84 -0.24
N THR A 168 -17.56 -17.88 -0.07
CA THR A 168 -17.58 -18.76 1.11
C THR A 168 -16.84 -18.17 2.33
N SER A 169 -16.42 -16.90 2.29
CA SER A 169 -15.76 -16.23 3.42
C SER A 169 -15.76 -14.70 3.33
N SER A 170 -15.93 -14.04 4.48
CA SER A 170 -15.83 -12.60 4.66
C SER A 170 -14.50 -12.04 4.19
N THR A 171 -14.52 -11.33 3.06
CA THR A 171 -13.34 -10.67 2.53
C THR A 171 -13.13 -9.35 3.28
N ASN A 172 -11.95 -9.15 3.87
CA ASN A 172 -11.60 -7.94 4.62
C ASN A 172 -10.67 -7.06 3.78
N PHE A 173 -10.86 -5.74 3.87
CA PHE A 173 -9.91 -4.75 3.36
C PHE A 173 -10.02 -3.46 4.17
N VAL A 174 -8.97 -2.64 4.18
CA VAL A 174 -8.88 -1.45 5.05
C VAL A 174 -9.97 -0.41 4.72
N ARG A 175 -10.37 -0.32 3.44
CA ARG A 175 -11.36 0.66 2.93
C ARG A 175 -12.32 0.05 1.91
N PRO A 176 -13.44 0.74 1.60
CA PRO A 176 -14.29 0.37 0.47
C PRO A 176 -13.52 0.26 -0.86
N VAL A 177 -13.48 -0.92 -1.49
CA VAL A 177 -12.90 -1.15 -2.82
C VAL A 177 -13.92 -0.71 -3.86
N ARG A 178 -13.46 0.03 -4.87
CA ARG A 178 -14.27 0.69 -5.89
C ARG A 178 -14.05 0.13 -7.29
N TRP A 179 -12.83 -0.28 -7.62
CA TRP A 179 -12.52 -0.93 -8.88
C TRP A 179 -11.34 -1.89 -8.73
N LEU A 180 -11.27 -2.85 -9.64
CA LEU A 180 -10.14 -3.75 -9.80
C LEU A 180 -9.66 -3.63 -11.24
N LEU A 181 -8.35 -3.49 -11.40
CA LEU A 181 -7.70 -3.54 -12.71
C LEU A 181 -6.66 -4.64 -12.66
N ALA A 182 -6.72 -5.57 -13.60
CA ALA A 182 -5.74 -6.63 -13.72
C ALA A 182 -5.45 -6.94 -15.19
N LEU A 183 -4.19 -6.76 -15.61
CA LEU A 183 -3.74 -7.01 -16.97
C LEU A 183 -2.53 -7.93 -16.99
N VAL A 184 -2.49 -8.80 -18.00
CA VAL A 184 -1.35 -9.59 -18.45
C VAL A 184 -0.99 -9.05 -19.83
N ASP A 185 0.07 -8.26 -19.92
CA ASP A 185 0.35 -7.35 -21.04
C ASP A 185 -0.89 -6.48 -21.34
N GLN A 186 -1.61 -6.78 -22.40
CA GLN A 186 -2.83 -6.10 -22.85
C GLN A 186 -4.11 -6.91 -22.64
N GLN A 187 -4.01 -8.13 -22.11
CA GLN A 187 -5.14 -9.02 -21.87
C GLN A 187 -5.65 -8.84 -20.44
N ILE A 188 -6.97 -8.75 -20.27
CA ILE A 188 -7.58 -8.68 -18.94
C ILE A 188 -7.39 -10.03 -18.25
N LEU A 189 -6.86 -10.01 -17.02
CA LEU A 189 -6.82 -11.19 -16.16
C LEU A 189 -8.23 -11.46 -15.61
N GLU A 190 -8.77 -12.64 -15.87
CA GLU A 190 -10.05 -13.06 -15.30
C GLU A 190 -9.92 -13.24 -13.79
N TRP A 191 -10.38 -12.23 -13.05
CA TRP A 191 -10.33 -12.20 -11.60
C TRP A 191 -11.52 -11.40 -11.06
N GLU A 192 -12.14 -11.90 -9.99
CA GLU A 192 -13.28 -11.26 -9.33
C GLU A 192 -13.04 -11.28 -7.82
N MET A 193 -13.23 -10.14 -7.17
CA MET A 193 -13.12 -10.00 -5.72
C MET A 193 -13.96 -8.81 -5.25
N PHE A 194 -14.45 -8.82 -4.01
CA PHE A 194 -15.33 -7.76 -3.48
C PHE A 194 -16.62 -7.51 -4.30
N GLY A 195 -17.08 -8.52 -5.07
CA GLY A 195 -18.20 -8.36 -6.01
C GLY A 195 -17.87 -7.53 -7.26
N LEU A 196 -16.58 -7.26 -7.50
CA LEU A 196 -16.06 -6.51 -8.64
C LEU A 196 -15.27 -7.46 -9.55
N ARG A 197 -15.49 -7.34 -10.86
CA ARG A 197 -14.66 -8.01 -11.86
C ARG A 197 -13.52 -7.10 -12.26
N ALA A 198 -12.31 -7.66 -12.34
CA ALA A 198 -11.17 -6.95 -12.85
C ALA A 198 -11.36 -6.58 -14.32
N GLY A 199 -10.95 -5.35 -14.67
CA GLY A 199 -10.96 -4.84 -16.02
C GLY A 199 -9.63 -4.21 -16.39
N ASN A 200 -9.68 -3.29 -17.35
CA ASN A 200 -8.55 -2.48 -17.79
C ASN A 200 -8.77 -0.98 -17.54
N GLU A 201 -9.63 -0.65 -16.58
CA GLU A 201 -10.07 0.71 -16.29
C GLU A 201 -9.58 1.14 -14.91
N SER A 202 -8.90 2.30 -14.86
CA SER A 202 -8.48 2.99 -13.65
C SER A 202 -9.17 4.35 -13.57
N TYR A 203 -8.90 5.13 -12.52
CA TYR A 203 -9.53 6.42 -12.31
C TYR A 203 -8.48 7.49 -12.01
N GLY A 204 -8.67 8.69 -12.58
CA GLY A 204 -7.81 9.84 -12.36
C GLY A 204 -8.07 10.54 -11.02
N HIS A 205 -7.40 11.66 -10.83
CA HIS A 205 -7.57 12.55 -9.69
C HIS A 205 -9.02 13.03 -9.60
N ARG A 206 -9.58 13.05 -8.39
CA ARG A 206 -11.00 13.32 -8.16
C ARG A 206 -11.45 14.71 -8.66
N PHE A 207 -10.53 15.68 -8.74
CA PHE A 207 -10.86 17.08 -8.99
C PHE A 207 -10.15 17.75 -10.19
N MET A 208 -9.16 17.12 -10.84
CA MET A 208 -8.24 17.83 -11.75
C MET A 208 -8.22 17.42 -13.21
N ASN A 209 -8.70 16.23 -13.55
CA ASN A 209 -8.74 15.82 -14.95
C ASN A 209 -9.77 16.68 -15.73
N GLU A 210 -9.66 16.72 -17.07
CA GLU A 210 -10.66 17.32 -17.99
C GLU A 210 -12.09 16.79 -17.75
N TYR A 211 -12.22 15.76 -16.91
CA TYR A 211 -13.44 15.11 -16.45
C TYR A 211 -13.42 14.88 -14.94
N SER A 212 -13.35 15.94 -14.11
CA SER A 212 -13.55 15.80 -12.66
C SER A 212 -14.79 14.95 -12.38
N GLY A 213 -14.61 13.69 -11.98
CA GLY A 213 -15.69 12.70 -11.88
C GLY A 213 -15.27 11.25 -12.16
N ASP A 214 -16.27 10.36 -12.09
CA ASP A 214 -16.17 8.89 -12.16
C ASP A 214 -15.90 8.33 -13.57
N LYS A 215 -15.20 9.07 -14.44
CA LYS A 215 -14.88 8.56 -15.79
C LYS A 215 -13.64 7.65 -15.74
N PRO A 216 -13.75 6.41 -16.23
CA PRO A 216 -12.60 5.51 -16.25
C PRO A 216 -11.57 5.93 -17.30
N ILE A 217 -10.31 5.73 -16.96
CA ILE A 217 -9.13 5.83 -17.83
C ILE A 217 -8.76 4.42 -18.25
N LYS A 218 -8.72 4.17 -19.55
CA LYS A 218 -8.37 2.85 -20.08
C LYS A 218 -6.86 2.68 -20.13
N ILE A 219 -6.38 1.68 -19.42
CA ILE A 219 -5.00 1.19 -19.49
C ILE A 219 -4.99 0.09 -20.57
N LYS A 220 -4.18 0.28 -21.62
CA LYS A 220 -4.15 -0.64 -22.76
C LYS A 220 -3.15 -1.76 -22.56
N HIS A 221 -2.03 -1.47 -21.91
CA HIS A 221 -0.99 -2.42 -21.60
C HIS A 221 -0.49 -2.19 -20.17
N ALA A 222 -0.04 -3.25 -19.49
CA ALA A 222 0.41 -3.22 -18.10
C ALA A 222 1.54 -2.21 -17.85
N ASP A 223 2.40 -2.00 -18.85
CA ASP A 223 3.55 -1.09 -18.77
C ASP A 223 3.22 0.39 -18.94
N ASP A 224 2.04 0.71 -19.47
CA ASP A 224 1.57 2.08 -19.70
C ASP A 224 1.07 2.77 -18.41
N TYR A 225 0.91 2.00 -17.32
CA TYR A 225 0.12 2.37 -16.14
C TYR A 225 0.42 3.77 -15.60
N GLU A 226 1.66 3.99 -15.17
CA GLU A 226 2.07 5.24 -14.53
C GLU A 226 1.97 6.43 -15.49
N ASP A 227 2.44 6.23 -16.72
CA ASP A 227 2.46 7.26 -17.76
C ASP A 227 1.06 7.73 -18.14
N VAL A 228 0.11 6.78 -18.27
CA VAL A 228 -1.28 7.07 -18.58
C VAL A 228 -1.96 7.78 -17.41
N LEU A 229 -1.73 7.32 -16.17
CA LEU A 229 -2.28 7.98 -14.98
C LEU A 229 -1.78 9.41 -14.82
N LEU A 230 -0.51 9.67 -15.09
CA LEU A 230 0.04 11.01 -15.06
C LEU A 230 -0.58 11.90 -16.13
N LYS A 231 -0.52 11.46 -17.40
CA LYS A 231 -0.90 12.28 -18.57
C LYS A 231 -2.40 12.52 -18.69
N GLN A 232 -3.22 11.52 -18.34
CA GLN A 232 -4.68 11.58 -18.51
C GLN A 232 -5.44 11.75 -17.20
N GLY A 233 -4.83 11.28 -16.09
CA GLY A 233 -5.48 11.24 -14.79
C GLY A 233 -5.03 12.32 -13.83
N ASN A 234 -3.93 13.04 -14.10
CA ASN A 234 -3.29 13.90 -13.10
C ASN A 234 -2.98 13.15 -11.80
N VAL A 235 -2.53 11.89 -11.91
CA VAL A 235 -2.14 11.06 -10.76
C VAL A 235 -0.69 10.66 -10.89
N ILE A 236 0.10 10.98 -9.87
CA ILE A 236 1.48 10.54 -9.72
C ILE A 236 1.46 9.30 -8.84
N ALA A 237 1.40 8.13 -9.47
CA ALA A 237 1.18 6.87 -8.75
C ALA A 237 2.39 6.43 -7.91
N ASP A 238 3.61 6.83 -8.32
CA ASP A 238 4.84 6.55 -7.61
C ASP A 238 5.00 7.50 -6.41
N ILE A 239 5.14 6.92 -5.22
CA ILE A 239 5.34 7.67 -3.97
C ILE A 239 6.67 8.41 -3.95
N ALA A 240 7.74 7.78 -4.46
CA ALA A 240 9.07 8.38 -4.45
C ALA A 240 9.10 9.65 -5.31
N LYS A 241 8.46 9.62 -6.49
CA LYS A 241 8.31 10.81 -7.35
C LYS A 241 7.53 11.93 -6.66
N ARG A 242 6.46 11.59 -5.92
CA ARG A 242 5.73 12.59 -5.13
C ARG A 242 6.58 13.20 -4.02
N LYS A 243 7.35 12.39 -3.28
CA LYS A 243 8.29 12.89 -2.27
C LYS A 243 9.30 13.86 -2.88
N GLU A 244 9.90 13.49 -4.01
CA GLU A 244 10.86 14.36 -4.72
C GLU A 244 10.22 15.70 -5.10
N MET A 245 9.02 15.67 -5.69
CA MET A 245 8.30 16.89 -6.07
C MET A 245 7.96 17.77 -4.86
N ILE A 246 7.52 17.18 -3.75
CA ILE A 246 7.24 17.91 -2.51
C ILE A 246 8.52 18.58 -2.00
N SER A 247 9.62 17.84 -1.88
CA SER A 247 10.90 18.37 -1.41
C SER A 247 11.41 19.51 -2.29
N GLN A 248 11.37 19.35 -3.62
CA GLN A 248 11.76 20.41 -4.56
C GLN A 248 10.86 21.64 -4.44
N SER A 249 9.54 21.45 -4.29
CA SER A 249 8.61 22.55 -4.10
C SER A 249 8.87 23.29 -2.80
N VAL A 250 9.13 22.58 -1.70
CA VAL A 250 9.40 23.16 -0.38
C VAL A 250 10.70 23.95 -0.39
N GLU A 251 11.76 23.40 -0.97
CA GLU A 251 13.05 24.06 -1.13
C GLU A 251 12.94 25.32 -2.02
N GLY A 252 12.23 25.22 -3.15
CA GLY A 252 12.03 26.35 -4.07
C GLY A 252 11.24 27.50 -3.43
N LEU A 253 10.14 27.19 -2.73
CA LEU A 253 9.29 28.18 -2.09
C LEU A 253 9.97 28.86 -0.89
N SER A 254 10.70 28.09 -0.07
CA SER A 254 11.43 28.64 1.07
C SER A 254 12.53 29.60 0.62
N LYS A 255 13.35 29.22 -0.36
CA LYS A 255 14.36 30.10 -0.98
C LYS A 255 13.74 31.36 -1.57
N LYS A 256 12.64 31.22 -2.33
CA LYS A 256 11.93 32.37 -2.92
C LYS A 256 11.37 33.32 -1.84
N ALA A 257 10.93 32.77 -0.72
CA ALA A 257 10.42 33.55 0.41
C ALA A 257 11.52 34.18 1.27
N GLY A 258 12.78 33.77 1.10
CA GLY A 258 13.93 34.26 1.87
C GLY A 258 14.05 33.63 3.27
N TYR A 259 13.52 32.42 3.46
CA TYR A 259 13.49 31.71 4.74
C TYR A 259 14.10 30.32 4.63
N SER A 260 14.50 29.74 5.75
CA SER A 260 14.87 28.32 5.84
C SER A 260 13.65 27.46 6.20
N VAL A 261 13.73 26.17 5.93
CA VAL A 261 12.69 25.20 6.28
C VAL A 261 12.88 24.75 7.74
N SER A 262 11.80 24.57 8.49
CA SER A 262 11.86 24.00 9.84
C SER A 262 12.54 22.63 9.84
N GLU A 263 13.38 22.36 10.84
CA GLU A 263 13.98 21.03 11.08
C GLU A 263 12.92 19.96 11.39
N LYS A 264 11.68 20.37 11.72
CA LYS A 264 10.54 19.46 11.89
C LYS A 264 9.93 18.98 10.58
N PHE A 265 10.41 19.49 9.43
CA PHE A 265 10.15 18.85 8.15
C PHE A 265 11.02 17.60 8.03
N THR A 266 10.56 16.54 8.68
CA THR A 266 11.22 15.22 8.72
C THR A 266 10.78 14.36 7.54
N ASP A 267 11.50 13.26 7.32
CA ASP A 267 11.09 12.23 6.35
C ASP A 267 9.69 11.68 6.65
N ASP A 268 9.30 11.54 7.93
CA ASP A 268 7.97 11.11 8.33
C ASP A 268 6.87 12.06 7.85
N LEU A 269 7.09 13.39 7.97
CA LEU A 269 6.13 14.38 7.48
C LEU A 269 6.08 14.39 5.94
N LEU A 270 7.23 14.23 5.29
CA LEU A 270 7.30 14.10 3.84
C LEU A 270 6.55 12.85 3.36
N ASP A 271 6.68 11.73 4.08
CA ASP A 271 5.97 10.49 3.82
C ASP A 271 4.46 10.66 4.01
N GLU A 272 4.02 11.30 5.09
CA GLU A 272 2.60 11.60 5.30
C GLU A 272 2.04 12.48 4.17
N LEU A 273 2.75 13.53 3.77
CA LEU A 273 2.34 14.44 2.69
C LEU A 273 2.25 13.73 1.33
N ALA A 274 3.20 12.85 1.01
CA ALA A 274 3.14 12.03 -0.20
C ALA A 274 2.00 11.01 -0.12
N ALA A 275 1.72 10.46 1.06
CA ALA A 275 0.66 9.47 1.26
C ALA A 275 -0.76 10.06 1.17
N ILE A 276 -0.96 11.36 1.46
CA ILE A 276 -2.28 12.04 1.40
C ILE A 276 -2.56 12.76 0.07
N THR A 277 -1.62 12.79 -0.88
CA THR A 277 -1.77 13.51 -2.15
C THR A 277 -1.54 12.61 -3.35
N GLU A 278 -2.40 12.63 -4.36
CA GLU A 278 -2.15 11.99 -5.66
C GLU A 278 -1.34 12.89 -6.61
N PHE A 279 -1.39 14.21 -6.43
CA PHE A 279 -0.66 15.18 -7.22
C PHE A 279 -0.29 16.40 -6.35
N PRO A 280 0.89 16.39 -5.72
CA PRO A 280 1.28 17.42 -4.77
C PRO A 280 1.66 18.72 -5.47
N VAL A 281 1.11 19.84 -4.99
CA VAL A 281 1.49 21.19 -5.40
C VAL A 281 1.71 22.04 -4.15
N GLY A 282 2.91 22.61 -3.99
CA GLY A 282 3.23 23.46 -2.85
C GLY A 282 2.81 24.91 -3.05
N TYR A 283 2.33 25.52 -1.97
CA TYR A 283 1.97 26.94 -1.92
C TYR A 283 2.50 27.59 -0.66
N LEU A 284 2.76 28.90 -0.74
CA LEU A 284 3.20 29.71 0.39
C LEU A 284 1.99 30.41 1.04
N GLY A 285 1.76 30.13 2.31
CA GLY A 285 0.77 30.80 3.16
C GLY A 285 1.43 31.66 4.22
N GLU A 286 0.62 32.51 4.86
CA GLU A 286 1.03 33.34 5.98
C GLU A 286 -0.05 33.44 7.07
N PHE A 287 0.36 33.74 8.29
CA PHE A 287 -0.53 34.02 9.42
C PHE A 287 -0.14 35.32 10.11
N ASP A 288 -0.97 35.80 11.03
CA ASP A 288 -0.72 37.06 11.72
C ASP A 288 0.54 36.98 12.60
N LYS A 289 1.41 37.99 12.49
CA LYS A 289 2.66 38.09 13.27
C LYS A 289 2.42 38.13 14.77
N GLU A 290 1.22 38.48 15.23
CA GLU A 290 0.89 38.47 16.66
C GLU A 290 1.07 37.08 17.30
N TYR A 291 0.86 36.00 16.53
CA TYR A 291 1.00 34.63 17.01
C TYR A 291 2.46 34.22 17.22
N LEU A 292 3.44 34.98 16.71
CA LEU A 292 4.86 34.75 16.99
C LEU A 292 5.26 35.03 18.45
N LYS A 293 4.31 35.49 19.29
CA LYS A 293 4.47 35.54 20.74
C LYS A 293 4.32 34.17 21.41
N LEU A 294 3.74 33.20 20.71
CA LEU A 294 3.62 31.83 21.22
C LEU A 294 4.97 31.11 21.11
N PRO A 295 5.27 30.18 22.05
CA PRO A 295 6.43 29.31 21.92
C PRO A 295 6.40 28.55 20.59
N ASN A 296 7.57 28.31 20.01
CA ASN A 296 7.69 27.60 18.73
C ASN A 296 7.03 26.23 18.78
N GLU A 297 7.11 25.50 19.90
CA GLU A 297 6.50 24.18 20.06
C GLU A 297 4.96 24.21 19.94
N VAL A 298 4.33 25.31 20.37
CA VAL A 298 2.88 25.52 20.23
C VAL A 298 2.54 25.76 18.77
N LEU A 299 3.31 26.63 18.09
CA LEU A 299 3.13 26.90 16.66
C LEU A 299 3.36 25.65 15.81
N GLU A 300 4.42 24.90 16.06
CA GLU A 300 4.73 23.64 15.38
C GLU A 300 3.63 22.61 15.58
N SER A 301 3.10 22.47 16.79
CA SER A 301 1.98 21.56 17.06
C SER A 301 0.73 21.92 16.24
N VAL A 302 0.41 23.21 16.13
CA VAL A 302 -0.74 23.67 15.32
C VAL A 302 -0.47 23.49 13.82
N LEU A 303 0.65 23.97 13.31
CA LEU A 303 0.96 23.97 11.89
C LEU A 303 1.21 22.55 11.37
N ILE A 304 2.05 21.78 12.05
CA ILE A 304 2.48 20.45 11.59
C ILE A 304 1.45 19.40 11.97
N LYS A 305 1.20 19.18 13.27
CA LYS A 305 0.37 18.03 13.68
C LYS A 305 -1.08 18.17 13.23
N SER A 306 -1.63 19.38 13.27
CA SER A 306 -3.04 19.58 12.92
C SER A 306 -3.26 19.77 11.43
N GLN A 307 -2.31 20.37 10.71
CA GLN A 307 -2.52 20.80 9.31
C GLN A 307 -1.48 20.28 8.30
N ARG A 308 -0.40 19.64 8.76
CA ARG A 308 0.72 19.14 7.94
C ARG A 308 1.37 20.27 7.14
N TYR A 309 1.33 21.48 7.69
CA TYR A 309 2.01 22.63 7.12
C TYR A 309 3.46 22.64 7.57
N ILE A 310 4.32 23.15 6.70
CA ILE A 310 5.77 23.17 6.88
C ILE A 310 6.15 24.61 7.29
N PRO A 311 6.46 24.87 8.56
CA PRO A 311 6.82 26.21 9.02
C PRO A 311 8.14 26.66 8.40
N LEU A 312 8.25 27.96 8.13
CA LEU A 312 9.49 28.58 7.67
C LEU A 312 10.15 29.36 8.80
N MET A 313 11.48 29.32 8.85
CA MET A 313 12.31 29.90 9.90
C MET A 313 13.07 31.12 9.39
N ASP A 314 13.19 32.14 10.23
CA ASP A 314 13.99 33.33 9.93
C ASP A 314 15.48 33.09 10.17
N ALA A 315 16.21 32.86 9.08
CA ALA A 315 17.66 32.60 9.11
C ALA A 315 18.51 33.83 9.50
N SER A 316 17.91 35.03 9.58
CA SER A 316 18.62 36.25 9.99
C SER A 316 18.74 36.40 11.51
N VAL A 317 18.05 35.56 12.29
CA VAL A 317 18.04 35.63 13.75
C VAL A 317 19.10 34.69 14.30
N ASP A 318 20.06 35.27 15.03
CA ASP A 318 21.17 34.55 15.66
C ASP A 318 20.65 33.56 16.71
N ALA A 319 20.86 32.26 16.45
CA ALA A 319 20.47 31.15 17.32
C ALA A 319 21.20 31.14 18.68
N SER A 320 22.20 32.01 18.87
CA SER A 320 22.92 32.16 20.15
C SER A 320 22.21 33.06 21.17
N VAL A 321 21.14 33.76 20.78
CA VAL A 321 20.39 34.69 21.66
C VAL A 321 19.06 34.11 22.16
N ASP A 322 18.50 33.13 21.46
CA ASP A 322 17.27 32.41 21.85
C ASP A 322 17.28 30.99 21.25
N ILE A 323 16.93 29.97 22.04
CA ILE A 323 17.19 28.54 21.74
C ILE A 323 16.30 28.00 20.59
N SER A 324 15.34 28.78 20.14
CA SER A 324 14.44 28.43 19.04
C SER A 324 14.58 29.46 17.92
N ALA A 325 15.15 29.07 16.77
CA ALA A 325 15.24 29.94 15.58
C ALA A 325 13.87 30.62 15.34
N LYS A 326 13.85 31.96 15.25
CA LYS A 326 12.62 32.74 15.29
C LYS A 326 11.74 32.35 14.09
N MET A 327 10.61 31.71 14.37
CA MET A 327 9.70 31.25 13.32
C MET A 327 9.20 32.47 12.52
N SER A 328 9.15 32.34 11.20
CA SER A 328 8.55 33.34 10.34
C SER A 328 7.02 33.22 10.39
N PRO A 329 6.25 34.28 10.06
CA PRO A 329 4.80 34.18 9.95
C PRO A 329 4.36 33.42 8.68
N LYS A 330 5.26 32.67 8.04
CA LYS A 330 5.02 31.98 6.78
C LYS A 330 5.16 30.48 6.93
N PHE A 331 4.40 29.77 6.12
CA PHE A 331 4.42 28.31 6.05
C PHE A 331 4.19 27.87 4.62
N ILE A 332 4.63 26.66 4.30
CA ILE A 332 4.33 25.99 3.05
C ILE A 332 3.27 24.92 3.32
N PHE A 333 2.26 24.82 2.47
CA PHE A 333 1.32 23.72 2.49
C PHE A 333 1.32 23.02 1.14
N ILE A 334 1.08 21.71 1.15
CA ILE A 334 0.98 20.90 -0.06
C ILE A 334 -0.50 20.64 -0.33
N ALA A 335 -1.01 21.17 -1.43
CA ALA A 335 -2.34 20.84 -1.91
C ALA A 335 -2.29 19.59 -2.80
N ASN A 336 -3.37 18.81 -2.80
CA ASN A 336 -3.58 17.73 -3.75
C ASN A 336 -4.22 18.23 -5.06
N ILE A 337 -3.94 19.48 -5.46
CA ILE A 337 -4.57 20.09 -6.62
C ILE A 337 -3.71 21.21 -7.21
N ASP A 338 -3.52 21.16 -8.52
CA ASP A 338 -3.09 22.26 -9.37
C ASP A 338 -4.31 23.12 -9.72
N SER A 339 -4.57 24.10 -8.88
CA SER A 339 -5.75 24.96 -9.02
C SER A 339 -5.48 26.10 -10.00
N LYS A 340 -6.48 26.39 -10.84
CA LYS A 340 -6.47 27.61 -11.69
C LYS A 340 -6.54 28.89 -10.87
N ASP A 341 -7.03 28.82 -9.65
CA ASP A 341 -7.06 29.90 -8.68
C ASP A 341 -6.24 29.51 -7.44
N ALA A 342 -4.94 29.79 -7.52
CA ALA A 342 -4.01 29.56 -6.41
C ALA A 342 -4.29 30.48 -5.22
N GLN A 343 -4.81 31.69 -5.47
CA GLN A 343 -5.05 32.68 -4.42
C GLN A 343 -6.16 32.21 -3.49
N LEU A 344 -7.24 31.65 -4.04
CA LEU A 344 -8.33 31.08 -3.25
C LEU A 344 -7.85 29.93 -2.33
N LEU A 345 -6.94 29.08 -2.82
CA LEU A 345 -6.34 28.02 -1.99
C LEU A 345 -5.52 28.60 -0.84
N ILE A 346 -4.68 29.61 -1.13
CA ILE A 346 -3.86 30.27 -0.12
C ILE A 346 -4.75 30.89 0.95
N GLU A 347 -5.73 31.72 0.56
CA GLU A 347 -6.66 32.37 1.50
C GLU A 347 -7.46 31.37 2.33
N GLY A 348 -7.95 30.29 1.70
CA GLY A 348 -8.66 29.22 2.38
C GLY A 348 -7.80 28.54 3.46
N ASN A 349 -6.55 28.18 3.14
CA ASN A 349 -5.64 27.53 4.10
C ASN A 349 -5.21 28.51 5.22
N GLN A 350 -5.02 29.79 4.92
CA GLN A 350 -4.76 30.82 5.94
C GLN A 350 -5.95 31.00 6.90
N ALA A 351 -7.19 31.02 6.35
CA ALA A 351 -8.41 31.12 7.14
C ALA A 351 -8.64 29.89 8.03
N VAL A 352 -8.15 28.72 7.63
CA VAL A 352 -8.20 27.48 8.42
C VAL A 352 -7.20 27.52 9.59
N VAL A 353 -6.00 28.07 9.42
CA VAL A 353 -5.01 28.14 10.50
C VAL A 353 -5.31 29.20 11.54
N ARG A 354 -5.85 30.36 11.14
CA ARG A 354 -6.14 31.49 12.04
C ARG A 354 -6.92 31.09 13.31
N PRO A 355 -8.09 30.42 13.25
CA PRO A 355 -8.82 30.06 14.46
C PRO A 355 -8.06 29.06 15.34
N ARG A 356 -7.27 28.15 14.77
CA ARG A 356 -6.45 27.19 15.54
C ARG A 356 -5.33 27.88 16.31
N LEU A 357 -4.70 28.88 15.70
CA LEU A 357 -3.71 29.71 16.38
C LEU A 357 -4.34 30.61 17.45
N ALA A 358 -5.55 31.13 17.20
CA ALA A 358 -6.32 31.87 18.20
C ALA A 358 -6.64 31.00 19.43
N ASP A 359 -7.13 29.77 19.21
CA ASP A 359 -7.41 28.82 20.27
C ASP A 359 -6.13 28.45 21.05
N ALA A 360 -5.04 28.13 20.34
CA ALA A 360 -3.77 27.82 20.97
C ALA A 360 -3.23 28.99 21.82
N SER A 361 -3.38 30.22 21.32
CA SER A 361 -3.03 31.43 22.06
C SER A 361 -3.88 31.61 23.30
N PHE A 362 -5.18 31.38 23.20
CA PHE A 362 -6.10 31.46 24.34
C PHE A 362 -5.74 30.44 25.42
N PHE A 363 -5.54 29.16 25.05
CA PHE A 363 -5.16 28.11 25.99
C PHE A 363 -3.81 28.37 26.63
N TYR A 364 -2.83 28.84 25.86
CA TYR A 364 -1.52 29.20 26.39
C TYR A 364 -1.61 30.32 27.43
N GLN A 365 -2.36 31.38 27.15
CA GLN A 365 -2.59 32.48 28.10
C GLN A 365 -3.35 32.00 29.35
N GLN A 366 -4.35 31.13 29.17
CA GLN A 366 -5.09 30.55 30.27
C GLN A 366 -4.19 29.69 31.17
N ASP A 367 -3.29 28.90 30.59
CA ASP A 367 -2.35 28.09 31.35
C ASP A 367 -1.33 28.94 32.11
N LEU A 368 -0.87 30.05 31.52
CA LEU A 368 -0.02 31.03 32.20
C LEU A 368 -0.73 31.79 33.33
N SER A 369 -2.06 31.84 33.34
CA SER A 369 -2.83 32.54 34.38
C SER A 369 -2.78 31.84 35.75
N LYS A 370 -2.37 30.57 35.80
CA LYS A 370 -2.23 29.79 37.03
C LYS A 370 -0.80 29.30 37.17
N THR A 371 -0.19 29.54 38.32
CA THR A 371 1.16 29.02 38.60
C THR A 371 1.12 27.50 38.79
N LEU A 372 2.26 26.82 38.57
CA LEU A 372 2.35 25.37 38.76
C LEU A 372 2.09 24.99 40.23
N GLU A 373 2.54 25.82 41.16
CA GLU A 373 2.35 25.63 42.61
C GLU A 373 0.86 25.65 42.96
N SER A 374 0.06 26.53 42.35
CA SER A 374 -1.38 26.59 42.57
C SER A 374 -2.14 25.33 42.13
N ARG A 375 -1.48 24.44 41.37
CA ARG A 375 -2.05 23.16 40.94
C ARG A 375 -1.80 22.03 41.94
N LEU A 376 -0.93 22.21 42.94
CA LEU A 376 -0.64 21.19 43.96
C LEU A 376 -1.89 20.78 44.75
N GLU A 377 -2.71 21.76 45.17
CA GLU A 377 -3.96 21.52 45.90
C GLU A 377 -4.99 20.69 45.10
N GLN A 378 -4.89 20.70 43.76
CA GLN A 378 -5.77 19.88 42.92
C GLN A 378 -5.35 18.41 42.89
N LEU A 379 -4.08 18.12 43.21
CA LEU A 379 -3.55 16.76 43.28
C LEU A 379 -4.08 15.99 44.50
N GLU A 380 -4.63 16.67 45.50
CA GLU A 380 -5.33 16.03 46.63
C GLU A 380 -6.48 15.13 46.12
N LYS A 381 -7.14 15.55 45.05
CA LYS A 381 -8.29 14.86 44.46
C LYS A 381 -7.88 13.70 43.54
N VAL A 382 -6.60 13.56 43.24
CA VAL A 382 -6.07 12.50 42.37
C VAL A 382 -5.59 11.36 43.26
N THR A 383 -6.38 10.28 43.33
CA THR A 383 -6.00 9.08 44.10
C THR A 383 -4.74 8.45 43.50
N PHE A 384 -3.69 8.26 44.31
CA PHE A 384 -2.46 7.59 43.87
C PHE A 384 -2.67 6.07 43.84
N VAL A 385 -3.01 5.49 44.98
CA VAL A 385 -3.46 4.10 45.13
C VAL A 385 -4.52 4.10 46.24
N GLN A 386 -5.59 3.34 46.06
CA GLN A 386 -6.62 3.18 47.07
C GLN A 386 -5.95 2.74 48.39
N GLN A 387 -6.16 3.50 49.48
CA GLN A 387 -5.53 3.36 50.81
C GLN A 387 -4.12 3.95 51.00
N LEU A 388 -3.41 4.39 49.96
CA LEU A 388 -2.09 5.05 50.08
C LEU A 388 -2.12 6.57 49.88
N GLY A 389 -3.32 7.14 49.78
CA GLY A 389 -3.56 8.58 49.71
C GLY A 389 -3.61 9.14 48.29
N SER A 390 -3.45 10.46 48.20
CA SER A 390 -3.47 11.23 46.96
C SER A 390 -2.07 11.37 46.34
N VAL A 391 -2.01 11.83 45.10
CA VAL A 391 -0.76 12.18 44.42
C VAL A 391 -0.06 13.35 45.11
N GLU A 392 -0.81 14.29 45.71
CA GLU A 392 -0.24 15.37 46.52
C GLU A 392 0.60 14.84 47.68
N ASN A 393 0.14 13.81 48.39
CA ASN A 393 0.88 13.18 49.49
C ASN A 393 2.23 12.55 49.08
N LYS A 394 2.53 12.50 47.77
CA LYS A 394 3.78 11.97 47.19
C LYS A 394 4.62 13.04 46.47
N ALA A 395 4.10 14.25 46.34
CA ALA A 395 4.80 15.36 45.70
C ALA A 395 5.80 16.07 46.65
N TYR A 396 5.70 15.78 47.94
CA TYR A 396 6.64 16.13 49.01
C TYR A 396 7.27 14.86 49.58
#